data_AF-A0AAW3YP99-F1
#
_entry.id   AF-A0AAW3YP99-F1
#
_cell.length_a   1.000
_cell.length_b   1.000
_cell.length_c   1.000
_cell.angle_alpha   90.00
_cell.angle_beta   90.00
_cell.angle_gamma   90.00
#
_symmetry.space_group_name_H-M   'P 1'
#
loop_
_entity.id
_entity.type
_entity.pdbx_description
1 polymer ?
#
loop_
_entity_poly.entity_id
_entity_poly.type
_entity_poly.pdbx_seq_one_letter_code
_entity_poly.pdbx_strand_id
1 'polypeptide(L)' 'MSKFMVCHMQKFKMTDVKGLQIHNQREKESHSNSDIIQERTEQNYDLIHDKEKVDYKKLIQNRIDNGVVSNRA' A
#
# COMPACT_ATOMS: atom_id res chain seq x y z
N MET A 1 -30.20 10.79 6.88
CA MET A 1 -29.39 9.69 6.30
C MET A 1 -28.42 9.20 7.36
N SER A 2 -28.49 7.92 7.70
CA SER A 2 -27.54 7.28 8.62
C SER A 2 -26.22 7.03 7.88
N LYS A 3 -25.09 7.33 8.51
CA LYS A 3 -23.75 6.99 8.01
C LYS A 3 -23.29 5.74 8.72
N PHE A 4 -22.69 4.81 7.99
CA PHE A 4 -22.14 3.57 8.53
C PHE A 4 -20.61 3.61 8.48
N MET A 5 -19.96 2.99 9.46
CA MET A 5 -18.52 2.71 9.39
C MET A 5 -18.28 1.55 8.42
N VAL A 6 -17.38 1.74 7.45
CA VAL A 6 -16.90 0.66 6.58
C VAL A 6 -15.46 0.33 6.96
N CYS A 7 -15.24 -0.87 7.51
CA CYS A 7 -13.91 -1.38 7.85
C CYS A 7 -13.81 -2.84 7.40
N HIS A 8 -12.91 -3.11 6.45
CA HIS A 8 -12.70 -4.43 5.87
C HIS A 8 -11.19 -4.69 5.69
N MET A 9 -10.75 -5.91 5.96
CA MET A 9 -9.35 -6.33 5.80
C MET A 9 -9.23 -7.41 4.72
N GLN A 10 -8.15 -7.36 3.94
CA GLN A 10 -7.82 -8.38 2.96
C GLN A 10 -6.40 -8.91 3.21
N LYS A 11 -6.21 -10.22 3.08
CA LYS A 11 -4.89 -10.86 3.17
C LYS A 11 -4.18 -10.76 1.82
N PHE A 12 -2.90 -10.40 1.85
CA PHE A 12 -2.05 -10.33 0.67
C PHE A 12 -0.79 -11.17 0.88
N LYS A 13 -0.37 -11.89 -0.16
CA LYS A 13 0.94 -12.56 -0.18
C LYS A 13 1.99 -11.55 -0.63
N MET A 14 3.26 -11.88 -0.38
CA MET A 14 4.37 -11.00 -0.77
C MET A 14 4.44 -10.74 -2.28
N THR A 15 3.95 -11.66 -3.10
CA THR A 15 3.81 -11.46 -4.55
C THR A 15 2.90 -10.30 -4.92
N ASP A 16 1.86 -10.06 -4.14
CA ASP A 16 0.80 -9.07 -4.44
C ASP A 16 1.22 -7.64 -4.05
N VAL A 17 2.15 -7.53 -3.08
CA VAL A 17 2.60 -6.26 -2.47
C VAL A 17 3.11 -5.26 -3.50
N LYS A 18 3.79 -5.70 -4.57
CA LYS A 18 4.28 -4.75 -5.58
C LYS A 18 3.13 -4.15 -6.39
N GLY A 19 2.07 -4.91 -6.65
CA GLY A 19 0.85 -4.40 -7.30
C GLY A 19 0.17 -3.35 -6.44
N LEU A 20 0.06 -3.60 -5.13
CA LEU A 20 -0.46 -2.63 -4.16
C LEU A 20 0.37 -1.34 -4.14
N GLN A 21 1.69 -1.45 -4.13
CA GLN A 21 2.59 -0.30 -4.18
C GLN A 21 2.35 0.55 -5.42
N ILE A 22 2.38 -0.06 -6.60
CA ILE A 22 2.18 0.64 -7.88
C ILE A 22 0.85 1.40 -7.86
N HIS A 23 -0.21 0.76 -7.36
CA HIS A 23 -1.54 1.35 -7.32
C HIS A 23 -1.67 2.47 -6.27
N ASN A 24 -1.21 2.25 -5.04
CA ASN A 24 -1.37 3.20 -3.93
C ASN A 24 -0.47 4.44 -4.09
N GLN A 25 0.77 4.26 -4.53
CA GLN A 25 1.71 5.36 -4.75
C GLN A 25 1.60 5.96 -6.16
N ARG A 26 0.58 5.54 -6.94
CA ARG A 26 0.33 5.98 -8.32
C ARG A 26 1.61 5.99 -9.16
N GLU A 27 2.37 4.89 -9.11
CA GLU A 27 3.64 4.77 -9.85
C GLU A 27 3.43 4.70 -11.38
N LYS A 28 2.21 4.38 -11.82
CA LYS A 28 1.82 4.25 -13.22
C LYS A 28 0.41 4.80 -13.41
N GLU A 29 0.12 5.25 -14.63
CA GLU A 29 -1.23 5.57 -15.06
C GLU A 29 -2.13 4.34 -14.99
N SER A 30 -3.34 4.53 -14.48
CA SER A 30 -4.36 3.48 -14.43
C SER A 30 -5.14 3.47 -15.74
N HIS A 31 -5.13 2.34 -16.45
CA HIS A 31 -5.93 2.16 -17.68
C HIS A 31 -7.20 1.33 -17.47
N SER A 32 -7.31 0.60 -16.36
CA SER A 32 -8.43 -0.31 -16.08
C SER A 32 -9.49 0.26 -15.16
N ASN A 33 -9.16 1.29 -14.38
CA ASN A 33 -10.10 1.92 -13.45
C ASN A 33 -10.38 3.36 -13.91
N SER A 34 -11.54 3.55 -14.55
CA SER A 34 -12.03 4.84 -15.05
C SER A 34 -12.45 5.82 -13.95
N ASP A 35 -12.61 5.36 -12.71
CA ASP A 35 -13.08 6.20 -11.60
C ASP A 35 -11.94 7.02 -10.98
N ILE A 36 -10.69 6.76 -11.36
CA ILE A 36 -9.52 7.54 -10.93
C ILE A 36 -9.46 8.83 -11.75
N ILE A 37 -9.53 9.96 -11.06
CA ILE A 37 -9.34 11.29 -11.64
C ILE A 37 -7.87 11.68 -11.46
N GLN A 38 -7.09 11.60 -12.53
CA GLN A 38 -5.64 11.71 -12.46
C GLN A 38 -5.16 13.09 -12.01
N GLU A 39 -5.91 14.14 -12.35
CA GLU A 39 -5.63 15.52 -11.95
C GLU A 39 -5.73 15.72 -10.43
N ARG A 40 -6.41 14.81 -9.72
CA ARG A 40 -6.53 14.83 -8.25
C ARG A 40 -5.47 14.00 -7.54
N THR A 41 -4.60 13.30 -8.26
CA THR A 41 -3.55 12.46 -7.65
C THR A 41 -2.62 13.26 -6.74
N GLU A 42 -2.36 14.53 -7.05
CA GLU A 42 -1.56 15.43 -6.20
C GLU A 42 -2.15 15.67 -4.80
N GLN A 43 -3.46 15.44 -4.63
CA GLN A 43 -4.17 15.59 -3.36
C GLN A 43 -4.03 14.35 -2.46
N ASN A 44 -3.52 13.22 -2.98
CA ASN A 44 -3.26 12.03 -2.18
C ASN A 44 -2.11 12.29 -1.21
N TYR A 45 -2.17 11.65 -0.04
CA TYR A 45 -1.17 11.76 1.00
C TYR A 45 -0.95 10.41 1.69
N ASP A 46 0.28 10.14 2.10
CA ASP A 46 0.64 9.04 2.98
C ASP A 46 0.86 9.59 4.40
N LEU A 47 0.21 9.02 5.40
CA LEU A 47 0.30 9.52 6.78
C LEU A 47 1.65 9.23 7.46
N ILE A 48 2.44 8.30 6.92
CA ILE A 48 3.71 7.85 7.50
C ILE A 48 4.89 8.39 6.70
N HIS A 49 4.78 8.41 5.37
CA HIS A 49 5.88 8.75 4.45
C HIS A 49 5.63 10.03 3.63
N ASP A 50 4.51 10.73 3.87
CA ASP A 50 4.12 11.96 3.16
C ASP A 50 4.12 11.80 1.63
N LYS A 51 5.07 12.46 0.93
CA LYS A 51 5.23 12.37 -0.53
C LYS A 51 6.36 11.42 -0.96
N GLU A 52 7.11 10.86 -0.01
CA GLU A 52 8.21 9.95 -0.34
C GLU A 52 7.68 8.60 -0.83
N LYS A 53 8.22 8.15 -1.97
CA LYS A 53 7.91 6.83 -2.50
C LYS A 53 8.76 5.78 -1.81
N VAL A 54 8.13 4.69 -1.36
CA VAL A 54 8.77 3.63 -0.59
C VAL A 54 8.59 2.26 -1.22
N ASP A 55 9.55 1.36 -0.99
CA ASP A 55 9.42 -0.04 -1.38
C ASP A 55 8.70 -0.82 -0.29
N TYR A 56 7.43 -1.17 -0.54
CA TYR A 56 6.59 -1.90 0.40
C TYR A 56 7.16 -3.28 0.72
N LYS A 57 7.70 -4.00 -0.27
CA LYS A 57 8.27 -5.33 -0.04
C LYS A 57 9.47 -5.24 0.89
N LYS A 58 10.37 -4.30 0.63
CA LYS A 58 11.56 -4.08 1.45
C LYS A 58 11.19 -3.69 2.88
N LEU A 59 10.25 -2.77 3.06
CA LEU A 59 9.81 -2.35 4.39
C LEU A 59 9.18 -3.50 5.18
N ILE A 60 8.29 -4.27 4.55
CA ILE A 60 7.65 -5.41 5.21
C ILE A 60 8.67 -6.49 5.56
N GLN A 61 9.58 -6.83 4.63
CA GLN A 61 10.61 -7.83 4.88
C GLN A 61 11.54 -7.41 6.02
N ASN A 62 12.04 -6.17 5.99
CA ASN A 62 12.86 -5.62 7.07
C ASN A 62 12.12 -5.67 8.42
N ARG A 63 10.81 -5.37 8.43
CA ARG A 63 10.02 -5.42 9.67
C ARG A 63 9.88 -6.83 10.22
N ILE A 64 9.71 -7.82 9.33
CA ILE A 64 9.68 -9.24 9.67
C ILE A 64 11.04 -9.67 10.19
N ASP A 65 12.12 -9.41 9.47
CA ASP A 65 13.47 -9.82 9.84
C ASP A 65 13.90 -9.25 11.19
N ASN A 66 13.59 -7.97 11.45
CA ASN A 66 13.87 -7.33 12.74
C ASN A 66 12.93 -7.76 13.87
N GLY A 67 11.76 -8.31 13.55
CA GLY A 67 10.74 -8.73 14.51
C GLY A 67 10.73 -10.22 14.81
N VAL A 68 11.37 -11.03 13.96
CA VAL A 68 11.43 -12.49 14.11
C VAL A 68 12.68 -12.85 14.90
N VAL A 69 12.50 -13.31 16.14
CA VAL A 69 13.53 -14.07 16.85
C VAL A 69 13.43 -15.52 16.39
N SER A 70 14.28 -15.89 15.44
CA SER A 70 14.35 -17.25 14.90
C SER A 70 15.29 -18.10 15.75
N ASN A 71 14.77 -18.90 16.69
CA ASN A 71 15.48 -20.03 17.29
C ASN A 71 15.35 -21.28 16.40
N ARG A 72 15.56 -21.14 15.09
CA ARG A 72 15.69 -22.32 14.22
C ARG A 72 17.05 -22.94 14.51
N ALA A 73 17.01 -24.09 15.17
CA ALA A 73 18.15 -24.97 15.42
C ALA A 73 18.84 -25.40 14.12
#